data_AF-A0A6J4K5S2-F1
#
_entry.id   AF-A0A6J4K5S2-F1
#
_cell.length_a   1.000
_cell.length_b   1.000
_cell.length_c   1.000
_cell.angle_alpha   90.00
_cell.angle_beta   90.00
_cell.angle_gamma   90.00
#
_symmetry.space_group_name_H-M   'P 1'
#
loop_
_entity.id
_entity.type
_entity.pdbx_description
1 polymer ?
#
loop_
_entity_poly.entity_id
_entity_poly.type
_entity_poly.pdbx_seq_one_letter_code
_entity_poly.pdbx_strand_id
1 'polypeptide(L)' 'RITAEIPKILARPDLRQRFDELASPPPEPPLLGAEYARYVAEFAKLWTGVAREANITAS' A
#
# COMPACT_ATOMS: atom_id res chain seq x y z
N ARG A 1 12.57 0.15 -14.35
CA ARG A 1 13.50 1.20 -13.87
C ARG A 1 13.03 1.82 -12.56
N ILE A 2 11.77 2.29 -12.46
CA ILE A 2 11.26 2.89 -11.20
C ILE A 2 11.32 1.94 -9.98
N THR A 3 11.03 0.65 -10.16
CA THR A 3 11.02 -0.36 -9.09
C THR A 3 12.34 -0.46 -8.32
N ALA A 4 13.48 -0.28 -9.00
CA ALA A 4 14.80 -0.35 -8.38
C ALA A 4 15.16 0.92 -7.58
N GLU A 5 14.49 2.04 -7.86
CA GLU A 5 14.75 3.32 -7.18
C GLU A 5 13.87 3.49 -5.92
N ILE A 6 12.72 2.81 -5.85
CA ILE A 6 11.78 2.92 -4.71
C ILE A 6 12.47 2.67 -3.35
N PRO A 7 13.27 1.61 -3.15
CA PRO A 7 13.93 1.39 -1.85
C PRO A 7 14.88 2.53 -1.46
N LYS A 8 15.58 3.10 -2.44
CA LYS A 8 16.51 4.22 -2.21
C LYS A 8 15.74 5.49 -1.83
N ILE A 9 14.60 5.73 -2.48
CA ILE A 9 13.73 6.87 -2.17
C ILE A 9 13.14 6.72 -0.76
N LEU A 10 12.60 5.55 -0.41
CA LEU A 10 12.03 5.29 0.92
C LEU A 10 13.08 5.39 2.03
N ALA A 11 14.36 5.17 1.72
CA ALA A 11 15.43 5.33 2.68
C ALA A 11 15.80 6.79 3.00
N ARG A 12 15.31 7.77 2.21
CA ARG A 12 15.65 9.19 2.38
C ARG A 12 15.20 9.71 3.75
N PRO A 13 16.08 10.40 4.52
CA PRO A 13 15.75 10.88 5.87
C PRO A 13 14.55 11.83 5.91
N ASP A 14 14.43 12.72 4.92
CA ASP A 14 13.33 13.68 4.84
C ASP A 14 11.97 12.99 4.63
N LEU A 15 11.94 11.89 3.87
CA LEU A 15 10.72 11.11 3.69
C LEU A 15 10.40 10.23 4.91
N ARG A 16 11.42 9.62 5.54
CA ARG A 16 11.22 8.85 6.79
C ARG A 16 10.57 9.71 7.87
N GLN A 17 11.08 10.92 8.09
CA GLN A 17 10.48 11.85 9.05
C GLN A 17 9.00 12.14 8.72
N ARG A 18 8.66 12.34 7.44
CA ARG A 18 7.25 12.56 7.04
C ARG A 18 6.38 11.33 7.26
N PHE A 19 6.90 10.13 7.03
CA PHE A 19 6.16 8.89 7.32
C PHE A 19 5.90 8.73 8.82
N ASP A 20 6.86 9.09 9.67
CA ASP A 20 6.71 9.06 11.13
C ASP A 20 5.68 10.10 11.59
N GLU A 21 5.73 11.33 11.08
CA GLU A 21 4.76 12.40 11.39
C GLU A 21 3.32 12.00 11.02
N LEU A 22 3.15 11.26 9.92
CA LEU A 22 1.84 10.81 9.44
C LEU A 22 1.42 9.45 10.01
N ALA A 23 2.25 8.81 10.84
CA ALA A 23 2.08 7.43 11.28
C ALA A 23 1.77 6.45 10.12
N SER A 24 2.40 6.67 8.97
CA SER A 24 2.16 5.94 7.73
C SER A 24 3.46 5.34 7.19
N PRO A 25 4.11 4.44 7.94
CA PRO A 25 5.35 3.81 7.47
C PRO A 25 5.09 2.95 6.22
N PRO A 26 6.04 2.91 5.27
CA PRO A 26 5.95 1.96 4.17
C PRO A 26 6.07 0.51 4.68
N PRO A 27 5.54 -0.48 3.94
CA PRO A 27 5.75 -1.89 4.26
C PRO A 27 7.24 -2.24 4.30
N GLU A 28 7.64 -3.12 5.23
CA GLU A 28 8.99 -3.69 5.30
C GLU A 28 8.94 -5.22 5.14
N PRO A 29 9.44 -5.79 4.02
CA PRO A 29 10.02 -5.10 2.86
C PRO A 29 8.98 -4.36 2.00
N PRO A 30 9.38 -3.35 1.20
CA PRO A 30 8.46 -2.64 0.30
C PRO A 30 7.79 -3.60 -0.68
N LEU A 31 6.48 -3.46 -0.86
CA LEU A 31 5.73 -4.22 -1.86
C LEU A 31 6.02 -3.66 -3.26
N LEU A 32 6.52 -4.50 -4.15
CA LEU A 32 6.98 -4.09 -5.47
C LEU A 32 6.41 -5.00 -6.58
N GLY A 33 6.30 -4.45 -7.80
CA GLY A 33 5.97 -5.23 -9.00
C GLY A 33 4.74 -6.14 -8.84
N ALA A 34 4.91 -7.43 -9.11
CA ALA A 34 3.83 -8.42 -9.05
C ALA A 34 3.26 -8.59 -7.63
N GLU A 35 4.08 -8.41 -6.59
CA GLU A 35 3.61 -8.52 -5.20
C GLU A 35 2.69 -7.38 -4.82
N TYR A 36 3.02 -6.16 -5.27
CA TYR A 36 2.14 -5.01 -5.10
C TYR A 36 0.81 -5.21 -5.85
N ALA A 37 0.85 -5.70 -7.09
CA ALA A 37 -0.35 -5.98 -7.86
C ALA A 37 -1.25 -7.03 -7.17
N ARG A 38 -0.64 -8.09 -6.61
CA ARG A 38 -1.35 -9.10 -5.82
C ARG A 38 -1.97 -8.51 -4.56
N TYR A 39 -1.25 -7.66 -3.84
CA TYR A 39 -1.77 -6.97 -2.66
C TYR A 39 -3.04 -6.16 -2.98
N VAL A 40 -3.02 -5.39 -4.07
CA VAL A 40 -4.19 -4.59 -4.49
C VAL A 40 -5.38 -5.48 -4.85
N ALA A 41 -5.15 -6.59 -5.56
CA ALA A 41 -6.21 -7.53 -5.92
C ALA A 41 -6.87 -8.18 -4.68
N GLU A 42 -6.07 -8.62 -3.72
CA GLU A 42 -6.58 -9.20 -2.46
C GLU A 42 -7.31 -8.15 -1.61
N PHE A 43 -6.78 -6.92 -1.54
CA PHE A 43 -7.44 -5.81 -0.83
C PHE A 43 -8.82 -5.51 -1.44
N ALA A 44 -8.91 -5.41 -2.77
CA ALA A 44 -10.16 -5.17 -3.45
C ALA A 44 -11.17 -6.31 -3.21
N LYS A 45 -10.72 -7.56 -3.28
CA LYS A 45 -11.56 -8.73 -3.01
C LYS A 45 -12.09 -8.72 -1.57
N LEU A 46 -11.24 -8.44 -0.59
CA LEU A 46 -11.61 -8.37 0.82
C LEU A 46 -12.71 -7.33 1.04
N TRP A 47 -12.49 -6.09 0.60
CA TRP A 47 -13.44 -5.01 0.86
C TRP A 47 -14.73 -5.12 0.05
N THR A 48 -14.66 -5.73 -1.14
CA THR A 48 -15.88 -6.10 -1.89
C THR A 48 -16.73 -7.09 -1.09
N GLY A 49 -16.08 -8.09 -0.46
CA GLY A 49 -16.75 -9.04 0.44
C GLY A 49 -17.40 -8.36 1.63
N VAL A 50 -16.63 -7.53 2.35
CA VAL A 50 -17.11 -6.76 3.51
C VAL A 50 -18.31 -5.88 3.14
N ALA A 51 -18.23 -5.15 2.03
CA ALA A 51 -19.33 -4.29 1.58
C ALA A 51 -20.60 -5.10 1.28
N ARG A 52 -20.46 -6.25 0.62
CA ARG A 52 -21.59 -7.14 0.32
C ARG A 52 -22.24 -7.70 1.59
N GLU A 53 -21.45 -8.16 2.55
CA GLU A 53 -21.94 -8.68 3.83
C GLU A 53 -22.66 -7.60 4.66
N ALA A 54 -22.15 -6.37 4.61
CA ALA A 54 -22.77 -5.22 5.27
C ALA A 54 -23.93 -4.59 4.47
N ASN A 55 -24.30 -5.17 3.31
CA ASN A 55 -25.31 -4.64 2.39
C ASN A 55 -25.06 -3.16 1.99
N ILE A 56 -23.79 -2.76 1.89
CA ILE A 56 -23.36 -1.44 1.46
C ILE A 56 -23.33 -1.42 -0.07
N THR A 57 -24.08 -0.51 -0.67
CA THR A 57 -24.06 -0.23 -2.11
C THR A 57 -23.62 1.21 -2.35
N ALA A 58 -22.66 1.41 -3.25
CA ALA A 58 -22.28 2.75 -3.70
C ALA A 58 -23.19 3.15 -4.87
N SER A 59 -23.76 4.34 -4.79
CA SER A 59 -24.60 4.95 -5.84
C SER A 59 -23.75 5.76 -6.82
#